data_AF-A0A925B2S7-F1
#
_entry.id   AF-A0A925B2S7-F1
#
_cell.length_a   1.000
_cell.length_b   1.000
_cell.length_c   1.000
_cell.angle_alpha   90.00
_cell.angle_beta   90.00
_cell.angle_gamma   90.00
#
_symmetry.space_group_name_H-M   'P 1'
#
loop_
_entity.id
_entity.type
_entity.pdbx_description
1 polymer ?
#
loop_
_entity_poly.entity_id
_entity_poly.type
_entity_poly.pdbx_seq_one_letter_code
_entity_poly.pdbx_strand_id
1 'polypeptide(L)'
;YATVATNLLFFTKGLPTREIWYYEHRLPENQKSYSKMKTIRVEEFQPIKDWWENRVESEIAWRVHIETIKARNYDLDIKNPHKTEDLHEYTSQEIIGLLERSLAKSSELLQKLNAETVG
;
A
#
# COMPACT_ATOMS: atom_id res chain seq x y z
N TYR A 1 -9.22 13.73 -7.38
CA TYR A 1 -7.84 13.25 -7.12
C TYR A 1 -7.90 11.74 -7.01
N ALA A 2 -7.12 11.03 -7.81
CA ALA A 2 -7.07 9.57 -7.76
C ALA A 2 -6.11 9.13 -6.64
N THR A 3 -6.52 8.17 -5.83
CA THR A 3 -5.72 7.57 -4.75
C THR A 3 -4.80 6.47 -5.31
N VAL A 4 -4.05 6.79 -6.35
CA VAL A 4 -3.15 5.83 -7.00
C VAL A 4 -1.77 5.96 -6.37
N ALA A 5 -1.22 4.82 -5.93
CA ALA A 5 0.15 4.76 -5.46
C ALA A 5 1.12 5.19 -6.57
N THR A 6 2.09 6.03 -6.23
CA THR A 6 3.05 6.60 -7.19
C THR A 6 4.45 6.14 -6.82
N ASN A 7 5.21 5.68 -7.82
CA ASN A 7 6.59 5.26 -7.66
C ASN A 7 7.53 6.29 -8.32
N LEU A 8 8.69 6.52 -7.71
CA LEU A 8 9.75 7.38 -8.27
C LEU A 8 10.95 6.51 -8.63
N LEU A 9 11.40 6.60 -9.88
CA LEU A 9 12.53 5.85 -10.40
C LEU A 9 13.74 6.76 -10.57
N PHE A 10 14.86 6.37 -9.96
CA PHE A 10 16.14 7.06 -10.07
C PHE A 10 17.14 6.14 -10.76
N PHE A 11 17.73 6.60 -11.86
CA PHE A 11 18.70 5.83 -12.63
C PHE A 11 19.73 6.74 -13.29
N THR A 12 20.90 6.17 -13.58
CA THR A 12 21.99 6.86 -14.27
C THR A 12 22.18 6.23 -15.65
N LYS A 13 22.19 7.05 -16.70
CA LYS A 13 22.44 6.57 -18.06
C LYS A 13 23.89 6.11 -18.21
N GLY A 14 24.10 5.01 -18.92
CA GLY A 14 25.42 4.56 -19.36
C GLY A 14 26.08 3.51 -18.45
N LEU A 15 25.49 3.18 -17.31
CA LEU A 15 25.97 2.12 -16.44
C LEU A 15 24.91 1.01 -16.31
N PRO A 16 25.30 -0.27 -16.40
CA PRO A 16 24.38 -1.37 -16.17
C PRO A 16 23.99 -1.45 -14.69
N THR A 17 22.70 -1.59 -14.43
CA THR A 17 22.17 -1.80 -13.07
C THR A 17 22.63 -3.14 -12.51
N ARG A 18 23.23 -3.13 -11.32
CA ARG A 18 23.65 -4.34 -10.60
C ARG A 18 22.67 -4.73 -9.50
N GLU A 19 22.13 -3.73 -8.84
CA GLU A 19 21.17 -3.83 -7.75
C GLU A 19 20.24 -2.62 -7.79
N ILE A 20 19.00 -2.83 -7.32
CA ILE A 20 17.99 -1.79 -7.17
C ILE A 20 17.71 -1.68 -5.67
N TRP A 21 17.69 -0.44 -5.20
CA TRP A 21 17.28 -0.12 -3.84
C TRP A 21 15.82 0.34 -3.88
N TYR A 22 15.00 -0.30 -3.06
CA TYR A 22 13.62 0.10 -2.82
C TYR A 22 13.53 0.84 -1.49
N TYR A 23 12.70 1.88 -1.45
CA TYR A 23 12.42 2.64 -0.24
C TYR A 23 10.91 2.90 -0.18
N GLU A 24 10.27 2.45 0.90
CA GLU A 24 8.85 2.69 1.15
C GLU A 24 8.67 3.96 1.98
N HIS A 25 8.05 4.98 1.36
CA HIS A 25 7.69 6.20 2.07
C HIS A 25 6.55 5.94 3.07
N ARG A 26 6.81 6.17 4.36
CA ARG A 26 5.79 6.01 5.40
C ARG A 26 4.99 7.29 5.58
N LEU A 27 3.67 7.15 5.67
CA LEU A 27 2.78 8.23 6.03
C LEU A 27 3.05 8.70 7.47
N PRO A 28 2.81 9.98 7.78
CA PRO A 28 2.88 10.48 9.15
C PRO A 28 1.95 9.71 10.09
N GLU A 29 2.31 9.64 11.37
CA GLU A 29 1.46 9.04 12.39
C GLU A 29 0.06 9.68 12.38
N ASN A 30 -0.98 8.84 12.37
CA ASN A 30 -2.40 9.24 12.26
C ASN A 30 -2.86 9.72 10.87
N GLN A 31 -2.16 9.33 9.81
CA GLN A 31 -2.58 9.59 8.43
C GLN A 31 -2.65 8.30 7.62
N LYS A 32 -3.80 8.04 7.00
CA LYS A 32 -4.02 6.89 6.10
C LYS A 32 -3.82 7.23 4.63
N SER A 33 -3.91 8.51 4.25
CA SER A 33 -3.69 8.98 2.89
C SER A 33 -3.45 10.50 2.86
N TYR A 34 -2.87 10.99 1.77
CA TYR A 34 -2.81 12.43 1.48
C TYR A 34 -4.16 12.97 0.98
N SER A 35 -4.48 14.21 1.32
CA SER A 35 -5.70 14.91 0.91
C SER A 35 -5.46 16.43 0.78
N LYS A 36 -6.47 17.19 0.34
CA LYS A 36 -6.37 18.66 0.24
C LYS A 36 -6.05 19.34 1.58
N MET A 37 -6.52 18.78 2.70
CA MET A 37 -6.23 19.30 4.05
C MET A 37 -4.94 18.72 4.64
N LYS A 38 -4.56 17.51 4.21
CA LYS A 38 -3.38 16.78 4.68
C LYS A 38 -2.49 16.46 3.48
N THR A 39 -1.83 17.49 2.93
CA THR A 39 -0.95 17.35 1.77
C THR A 39 0.40 16.76 2.17
N ILE A 40 1.08 16.13 1.21
CA ILE A 40 2.47 15.73 1.39
C ILE A 40 3.35 16.95 1.60
N ARG A 41 4.27 16.87 2.56
CA ARG A 41 5.19 17.96 2.87
C ARG A 41 6.64 17.56 2.60
N VAL A 42 7.48 18.56 2.34
CA VAL A 42 8.89 18.33 1.98
C VAL A 42 9.67 17.71 3.14
N GLU A 43 9.30 18.04 4.37
CA GLU A 43 9.95 17.56 5.59
C GLU A 43 9.77 16.04 5.76
N GLU A 44 8.69 15.47 5.21
CA GLU A 44 8.45 14.03 5.23
C GLU A 44 9.52 13.24 4.43
N PHE A 45 10.25 13.90 3.54
CA PHE A 45 11.35 13.30 2.78
C PHE A 45 12.71 13.43 3.47
N GLN A 46 12.80 14.03 4.65
CA GLN A 46 14.09 14.11 5.35
C GLN A 46 14.69 12.73 5.66
N PRO A 47 13.92 11.74 6.14
CA PRO A 47 14.46 10.40 6.41
C PRO A 47 15.07 9.71 5.17
N ILE A 48 14.42 9.82 4.01
CA ILE A 48 14.96 9.24 2.77
C ILE A 48 16.23 9.95 2.31
N LYS A 49 16.32 11.28 2.49
CA LYS A 49 17.53 12.05 2.16
C LYS A 49 18.70 11.62 3.04
N ASP A 50 18.48 11.49 4.34
CA ASP A 50 19.51 11.08 5.28
C ASP A 50 19.98 9.64 5.01
N TRP A 51 19.06 8.76 4.62
CA TRP A 51 19.35 7.38 4.23
C TRP A 51 20.04 7.26 2.86
N TRP A 52 19.77 8.18 1.93
CA TRP A 52 20.19 8.06 0.52
C TRP A 52 21.71 7.93 0.33
N GLU A 53 22.48 8.67 1.13
CA GLU A 53 23.94 8.72 1.07
C GLU A 53 24.60 7.51 1.76
N ASN A 54 23.92 6.88 2.73
CA ASN A 54 24.44 5.75 3.51
C ASN A 54 23.39 4.63 3.58
N ARG A 55 23.11 4.03 2.42
CA ARG A 55 22.03 3.05 2.28
C ARG A 55 22.30 1.79 3.08
N VAL A 56 21.37 1.49 3.98
CA VAL A 56 21.34 0.26 4.78
C VAL A 56 19.97 -0.38 4.67
N GLU A 57 19.93 -1.71 4.73
CA GLU A 57 18.66 -2.44 4.79
C GLU A 57 17.94 -2.16 6.11
N SER A 58 16.62 -2.04 6.05
CA SER A 58 15.74 -1.76 7.18
C SER A 58 14.29 -2.15 6.86
N GLU A 59 13.40 -1.99 7.83
CA GLU A 59 11.96 -2.21 7.70
C GLU A 59 11.26 -1.40 6.59
N ILE A 60 11.93 -0.38 6.04
CA ILE A 60 11.41 0.48 4.96
C ILE A 60 12.29 0.49 3.72
N ALA A 61 13.45 -0.15 3.75
CA ALA A 61 14.39 -0.11 2.66
C ALA A 61 15.05 -1.46 2.46
N TRP A 62 14.94 -2.03 1.27
CA TRP A 62 15.51 -3.33 0.94
C TRP A 62 16.19 -3.29 -0.42
N ARG A 63 17.12 -4.22 -0.60
CA ARG A 63 17.94 -4.30 -1.80
C ARG A 63 17.58 -5.53 -2.61
N VAL A 64 17.53 -5.36 -3.93
CA VAL A 64 17.22 -6.45 -4.86
C VAL A 64 18.28 -6.50 -5.94
N HIS A 65 18.88 -7.68 -6.13
CA HIS A 65 19.86 -7.90 -7.21
C HIS A 65 19.18 -7.94 -8.58
N ILE A 66 19.91 -7.50 -9.61
CA ILE A 66 19.40 -7.46 -10.99
C ILE A 66 18.97 -8.84 -11.51
N GLU A 67 19.59 -9.92 -11.04
CA GLU A 67 19.22 -11.28 -11.44
C GLU A 67 17.80 -11.65 -10.98
N THR A 68 17.39 -11.22 -9.78
CA THR A 68 16.01 -11.37 -9.31
C THR A 68 15.03 -10.61 -10.21
N ILE A 69 15.39 -9.40 -10.63
CA ILE A 69 14.56 -8.59 -11.55
C ILE A 69 14.42 -9.26 -12.91
N LYS A 70 15.52 -9.79 -13.47
CA LYS A 70 15.51 -10.53 -14.74
C LYS A 70 14.65 -11.80 -14.65
N ALA A 71 14.77 -12.56 -13.57
CA ALA A 71 13.96 -13.76 -13.34
C ALA A 71 12.45 -13.44 -13.25
N ARG A 72 12.11 -12.23 -12.81
CA ARG A 72 10.75 -11.68 -12.79
C ARG A 72 10.32 -11.03 -14.11
N ASN A 73 11.04 -11.26 -15.21
CA ASN A 73 10.77 -10.62 -16.50
C ASN A 73 10.74 -9.09 -16.43
N TYR A 74 11.65 -8.51 -15.64
CA TYR A 74 11.79 -7.06 -15.41
C TYR A 74 10.60 -6.39 -14.72
N ASP A 75 9.75 -7.15 -14.03
CA ASP A 75 8.73 -6.61 -13.14
C ASP A 75 9.36 -5.96 -11.90
N LEU A 76 9.13 -4.66 -11.76
CA LEU A 76 9.63 -3.83 -10.68
C LEU A 76 8.66 -3.70 -9.50
N ASP A 77 7.45 -4.28 -9.56
CA ASP A 77 6.47 -4.28 -8.46
C ASP A 77 6.86 -5.27 -7.35
N ILE A 78 8.00 -5.00 -6.72
CA ILE A 78 8.51 -5.78 -5.59
C ILE A 78 7.96 -5.15 -4.32
N LYS A 79 7.22 -5.93 -3.54
CA LYS A 79 6.68 -5.52 -2.25
C LYS A 79 7.76 -5.52 -1.17
N ASN A 80 7.55 -4.70 -0.15
CA ASN A 80 8.41 -4.65 1.02
C ASN A 80 8.35 -5.99 1.78
N PRO A 81 9.45 -6.74 1.91
CA PRO A 81 9.45 -8.04 2.58
C PRO A 81 9.23 -7.94 4.09
N HIS A 82 9.46 -6.76 4.68
CA HIS A 82 9.29 -6.49 6.11
C HIS A 82 7.90 -5.97 6.47
N LYS A 83 7.05 -5.72 5.46
CA LYS A 83 5.73 -5.15 5.70
C LYS A 83 4.79 -6.21 6.26
N THR A 84 4.63 -6.20 7.58
CA THR A 84 3.45 -6.76 8.24
C THR A 84 2.29 -5.79 8.01
N GLU A 85 1.71 -5.83 6.83
CA GLU A 85 0.47 -5.11 6.59
C GLU A 85 -0.66 -5.85 7.31
N ASP A 86 -1.42 -5.17 8.17
CA ASP A 86 -2.78 -5.57 8.58
C ASP A 86 -3.75 -5.50 7.37
N LEU A 87 -3.29 -5.93 6.19
CA LEU A 87 -4.18 -6.32 5.11
C LEU A 87 -4.65 -7.72 5.47
N HIS A 88 -5.79 -7.77 6.16
CA HIS A 88 -6.58 -8.99 6.20
C HIS A 88 -7.02 -9.28 4.77
N GLU A 89 -6.21 -10.03 4.03
CA GLU A 89 -6.61 -10.61 2.76
C GLU A 89 -7.69 -11.63 3.06
N TYR A 90 -8.94 -11.19 2.94
CA TYR A 90 -10.07 -12.09 3.07
C TYR A 90 -10.00 -13.12 1.93
N THR A 91 -10.01 -14.38 2.30
CA THR A 91 -10.28 -15.47 1.36
C THR A 91 -11.65 -15.27 0.71
N SER A 92 -11.88 -15.87 -0.45
CA SER A 92 -13.20 -15.81 -1.11
C SER A 92 -14.34 -16.26 -0.17
N GLN A 93 -14.08 -17.24 0.71
CA GLN A 93 -15.05 -17.71 1.69
C GLN A 93 -15.37 -16.64 2.76
N GLU A 94 -14.37 -15.93 3.26
CA GLU A 94 -14.58 -14.86 4.24
C GLU A 94 -15.30 -13.66 3.63
N ILE A 95 -15.00 -13.33 2.37
CA ILE A 95 -15.73 -12.31 1.61
C ILE A 95 -17.20 -12.71 1.46
N ILE A 96 -17.48 -13.95 1.08
CA ILE A 96 -18.86 -14.47 0.98
C ILE A 96 -19.57 -14.36 2.35
N GLY A 97 -18.93 -14.79 3.43
CA GLY A 97 -19.53 -14.69 4.77
C GLY A 97 -19.75 -13.25 5.25
N LEU A 98 -18.89 -12.30 4.85
CA LEU A 98 -19.13 -10.86 5.10
C LEU A 98 -20.34 -10.36 4.29
N LEU A 99 -20.44 -10.75 3.02
CA LEU A 99 -21.54 -10.37 2.15
C LEU A 99 -22.88 -10.91 2.67
N GLU A 100 -22.93 -12.18 3.06
CA GLU A 100 -24.14 -12.81 3.63
C GLU A 100 -24.61 -12.10 4.89
N ARG A 101 -23.69 -11.76 5.81
CA ARG A 101 -24.02 -10.98 7.02
C ARG A 101 -24.57 -9.61 6.68
N SER A 102 -23.99 -8.95 5.69
CA SER A 102 -24.49 -7.65 5.21
C SER A 102 -25.91 -7.77 4.64
N LEU A 103 -26.18 -8.78 3.82
CA LEU A 103 -27.50 -9.02 3.24
C LEU A 103 -28.55 -9.37 4.30
N ALA A 104 -28.20 -10.21 5.27
CA ALA A 104 -29.10 -10.56 6.38
C ALA A 104 -29.50 -9.30 7.17
N LYS A 105 -28.54 -8.42 7.47
CA LYS A 105 -28.79 -7.16 8.17
C LYS A 105 -29.67 -6.21 7.34
N SER A 106 -29.43 -6.10 6.04
CA SER A 106 -30.29 -5.33 5.13
C SER A 106 -31.73 -5.86 5.13
N SER A 107 -31.92 -7.18 5.07
CA SER A 107 -33.24 -7.81 5.13
C SER A 107 -33.95 -7.53 6.46
N GLU A 108 -33.25 -7.63 7.59
CA GLU A 108 -33.80 -7.31 8.91
C GLU A 108 -34.30 -5.86 8.98
N LEU A 109 -33.49 -4.92 8.47
CA LEU A 109 -33.86 -3.50 8.46
C LEU A 109 -35.07 -3.23 7.55
N LEU A 110 -35.16 -3.88 6.39
CA LEU A 110 -36.31 -3.76 5.50
C LEU A 110 -37.60 -4.32 6.15
N GLN A 111 -37.51 -5.42 6.90
CA GLN A 111 -38.66 -5.94 7.64
C GLN A 111 -39.14 -4.98 8.71
N LYS A 112 -38.23 -4.34 9.45
CA LYS A 112 -38.57 -3.32 10.44
C LYS A 112 -39.29 -2.13 9.79
N LEU A 113 -38.76 -1.60 8.69
CA LEU A 113 -39.39 -0.50 7.95
C LEU A 113 -40.79 -0.88 7.44
N ASN A 114 -40.95 -2.07 6.86
CA ASN A 114 -42.26 -2.53 6.40
C ASN A 114 -43.27 -2.68 7.56
N ALA A 115 -42.83 -3.14 8.72
CA ALA A 115 -43.69 -3.22 9.91
C ALA A 115 -44.13 -1.83 10.41
N GLU A 116 -43.27 -0.81 10.29
CA GLU A 116 -43.58 0.58 10.66
C GLU A 116 -44.48 1.30 9.63
N THR A 117 -44.46 0.89 8.36
CA THR A 117 -45.25 1.56 7.29
C THR A 117 -46.66 0.98 7.13
N VAL A 118 -46.95 -0.16 7.77
CA VAL A 118 -48.24 -0.87 7.71
C VAL A 118 -49.06 -0.69 9.02
N GLY A 119 -48.54 0.05 10.00
CA GLY A 119 -49.25 0.51 11.20
C GLY A 119 -49.70 1.96 11.09
#